data_AF-A0A640LVH7-F1
#
_entry.id   AF-A0A640LVH7-F1
#
_cell.length_a   1.000
_cell.length_b   1.000
_cell.length_c   1.000
_cell.angle_alpha   90.00
_cell.angle_beta   90.00
_cell.angle_gamma   90.00
#
_symmetry.space_group_name_H-M   'P 1'
#
loop_
_entity.id
_entity.type
_entity.pdbx_description
1 polymer ?
#
loop_
_entity_poly.entity_id
_entity_poly.type
_entity_poly.pdbx_seq_one_letter_code
_entity_poly.pdbx_strand_id
1 'polypeptide(L)'
;MASAIEYYVHKESDIRELKTKLMSHFSKEIKWLTELPTAIETEDYIFVHAGLEDREDWKETERKNAIAMPEFFNQSHKANKYVVVGHWPVVNYSEKAPSNNPVIDKEKKIIAIDGGNAIKEAGQLNAFIIQRTSASDKFSYTYVDYFPEYEVIADFHADATMQGGVTYPHYYIELIEKKQDYTICRQKETNTLLSVKDEYIKQLDSGEYTVKTDISCAQISVKKGDIVSFIDGSCSGYDLIKKDGVEGWIEKGILVEIEKTKKKIFS
;
A
#
# COMPACT_ATOMS: atom_id res chain seq x y z
N MET A 1 1.34 3.60 -22.66
CA MET A 1 1.75 2.83 -23.85
C MET A 1 1.04 3.28 -25.12
N ALA A 2 -0.30 3.39 -25.16
CA ALA A 2 -1.02 3.82 -26.37
C ALA A 2 -0.62 5.24 -26.83
N SER A 3 -0.46 6.19 -25.90
CA SER A 3 0.04 7.54 -26.19
C SER A 3 1.44 7.57 -26.79
N ALA A 4 2.31 6.61 -26.45
CA ALA A 4 3.67 6.53 -26.97
C ALA A 4 3.73 6.09 -28.45
N ILE A 5 2.63 5.56 -28.98
CA ILE A 5 2.46 5.25 -30.41
C ILE A 5 1.43 6.18 -31.07
N GLU A 6 1.16 7.33 -30.44
CA GLU A 6 0.17 8.34 -30.88
C GLU A 6 -1.24 7.76 -31.12
N TYR A 7 -1.57 6.68 -30.41
CA TYR A 7 -2.87 6.04 -30.49
C TYR A 7 -3.75 6.47 -29.31
N TYR A 8 -4.91 7.03 -29.62
CA TYR A 8 -5.90 7.48 -28.65
C TYR A 8 -7.03 6.45 -28.53
N VAL A 9 -7.23 5.92 -27.31
CA VAL A 9 -8.28 4.95 -27.03
C VAL A 9 -9.60 5.68 -26.81
N HIS A 10 -10.63 5.29 -27.56
CA HIS A 10 -12.01 5.74 -27.41
C HIS A 10 -12.95 4.52 -27.35
N LYS A 11 -14.23 4.76 -27.08
CA LYS A 11 -15.24 3.71 -26.86
C LYS A 11 -15.37 2.69 -28.01
N GLU A 12 -15.02 3.11 -29.22
CA GLU A 12 -15.15 2.31 -30.46
C GLU A 12 -13.81 1.70 -30.90
N SER A 13 -12.71 1.93 -30.17
CA SER A 13 -11.40 1.40 -30.55
C SER A 13 -11.39 -0.13 -30.55
N ASP A 14 -10.82 -0.73 -31.60
CA ASP A 14 -10.58 -2.17 -31.65
C ASP A 14 -9.38 -2.53 -30.76
N ILE A 15 -9.66 -3.17 -29.63
CA ILE A 15 -8.65 -3.63 -28.67
C ILE A 15 -7.68 -4.63 -29.29
N ARG A 16 -8.10 -5.43 -30.27
CA ARG A 16 -7.22 -6.39 -30.97
C ARG A 16 -6.24 -5.68 -31.87
N GLU A 17 -6.69 -4.65 -32.58
CA GLU A 17 -5.84 -3.80 -33.40
C GLU A 17 -4.80 -3.07 -32.53
N LEU A 18 -5.26 -2.46 -31.43
CA LEU A 18 -4.39 -1.78 -30.47
C LEU A 18 -3.34 -2.73 -29.89
N LYS A 19 -3.77 -3.92 -29.45
CA LYS A 19 -2.84 -4.96 -28.97
C LYS A 19 -1.79 -5.29 -30.01
N THR A 20 -2.20 -5.50 -31.27
CA THR A 20 -1.27 -5.84 -32.35
C THR A 20 -0.25 -4.73 -32.59
N LYS A 21 -0.70 -3.46 -32.61
CA LYS A 21 0.20 -2.30 -32.74
C LYS A 21 1.20 -2.20 -31.59
N LEU A 22 0.71 -2.34 -30.35
CA LEU A 22 1.56 -2.29 -29.14
C LEU A 22 2.58 -3.43 -29.12
N MET A 23 2.14 -4.67 -29.40
CA MET A 23 3.01 -5.84 -29.44
C MET A 23 4.09 -5.73 -30.52
N SER A 24 3.76 -5.12 -31.67
CA SER A 24 4.72 -4.89 -32.75
C SER A 24 5.73 -3.80 -32.38
N HIS A 25 5.23 -2.64 -31.92
CA HIS A 25 6.05 -1.47 -31.62
C HIS A 25 7.01 -1.72 -30.43
N PHE A 26 6.51 -2.31 -29.34
CA PHE A 26 7.29 -2.65 -28.15
C PHE A 26 7.77 -4.11 -28.13
N SER A 27 7.97 -4.71 -29.30
CA SER A 27 8.28 -6.14 -29.41
C SER A 27 9.56 -6.52 -28.66
N LYS A 28 10.57 -5.65 -28.64
CA LYS A 28 11.84 -5.88 -27.93
C LYS A 28 11.65 -5.85 -26.41
N GLU A 29 10.96 -4.83 -25.91
CA GLU A 29 10.69 -4.62 -24.49
C GLU A 29 9.79 -5.73 -23.96
N ILE A 30 8.75 -6.10 -24.71
CA ILE A 30 7.84 -7.19 -24.33
C ILE A 30 8.57 -8.52 -24.32
N LYS A 31 9.38 -8.81 -25.35
CA LYS A 31 10.22 -10.02 -25.37
C LYS A 31 11.12 -10.07 -24.14
N TRP A 32 11.84 -8.99 -23.85
CA TRP A 32 12.70 -8.89 -22.68
C TRP A 32 11.93 -9.15 -21.37
N LEU A 33 10.77 -8.50 -21.17
CA LEU A 33 9.91 -8.72 -20.00
C LEU A 33 9.42 -10.17 -19.89
N THR A 34 9.11 -10.82 -21.00
CA THR A 34 8.65 -12.23 -20.99
C THR A 34 9.77 -13.23 -20.72
N GLU A 35 11.02 -12.87 -21.01
CA GLU A 35 12.21 -13.70 -20.75
C GLU A 35 12.73 -13.57 -19.32
N LEU A 36 12.28 -12.57 -18.55
CA LEU A 36 12.63 -12.45 -17.15
C LEU A 36 12.15 -13.66 -16.34
N PRO A 37 12.94 -14.12 -15.35
CA PRO A 37 12.58 -15.25 -14.52
C PRO A 37 11.29 -14.96 -13.74
N THR A 38 10.43 -15.96 -13.60
CA THR A 38 9.21 -15.87 -12.76
C THR A 38 9.56 -15.70 -11.28
N ALA A 39 10.64 -16.35 -10.84
CA ALA A 39 11.17 -16.25 -9.49
C ALA A 39 12.70 -16.34 -9.52
N ILE A 40 13.35 -15.69 -8.56
CA ILE A 40 14.80 -15.75 -8.35
C ILE A 40 15.04 -16.53 -7.05
N GLU A 41 15.84 -17.59 -7.11
CA GLU A 41 16.21 -18.39 -5.95
C GLU A 41 17.67 -18.14 -5.56
N THR A 42 17.90 -18.03 -4.26
CA THR A 42 19.23 -18.01 -3.63
C THR A 42 19.31 -19.16 -2.60
N GLU A 43 20.38 -19.23 -1.82
CA GLU A 43 20.52 -20.22 -0.74
C GLU A 43 19.37 -20.13 0.27
N ASP A 44 19.05 -18.92 0.75
CA ASP A 44 18.12 -18.70 1.87
C ASP A 44 16.79 -18.03 1.46
N TYR A 45 16.72 -17.49 0.24
CA TYR A 45 15.60 -16.67 -0.23
C TYR A 45 15.05 -17.10 -1.58
N ILE A 46 13.74 -16.89 -1.76
CA ILE A 46 13.04 -16.92 -3.04
C ILE A 46 12.37 -15.56 -3.22
N PHE A 47 12.62 -14.90 -4.35
CA PHE A 47 11.95 -13.66 -4.73
C PHE A 47 10.94 -13.99 -5.83
N VAL A 48 9.66 -13.77 -5.57
CA VAL A 48 8.56 -14.06 -6.50
C VAL A 48 7.54 -12.94 -6.42
N HIS A 49 6.85 -12.61 -7.52
CA HIS A 49 6.00 -11.41 -7.54
C HIS A 49 4.85 -11.47 -6.53
N ALA A 50 4.08 -12.57 -6.50
CA ALA A 50 2.87 -12.67 -5.68
C ALA A 50 2.91 -13.78 -4.61
N GLY A 51 3.41 -14.97 -4.94
CA GLY A 51 3.42 -16.09 -3.99
C GLY A 51 3.82 -17.42 -4.61
N LEU A 52 3.78 -18.48 -3.81
CA LEU A 52 4.07 -19.86 -4.20
C LEU A 52 2.91 -20.78 -3.81
N GLU A 53 2.67 -21.83 -4.59
CA GLU A 53 1.73 -22.87 -4.16
C GLU A 53 2.26 -23.62 -2.92
N ASP A 54 1.36 -24.09 -2.05
CA ASP A 54 1.74 -24.81 -0.83
C ASP A 54 2.19 -26.26 -1.10
N ARG A 55 3.40 -26.38 -1.66
CA ARG A 55 4.02 -27.63 -2.10
C ARG A 55 5.54 -27.61 -1.89
N GLU A 56 6.13 -28.80 -1.76
CA GLU A 56 7.58 -28.95 -1.52
C GLU A 56 8.40 -28.60 -2.77
N ASP A 57 7.93 -29.04 -3.94
CA ASP A 57 8.47 -28.75 -5.27
C ASP A 57 8.01 -27.39 -5.78
N TRP A 58 8.27 -26.33 -5.01
CA TRP A 58 7.75 -24.98 -5.26
C TRP A 58 8.02 -24.45 -6.69
N LYS A 59 9.06 -24.94 -7.38
CA LYS A 59 9.40 -24.60 -8.76
C LYS A 59 8.31 -24.97 -9.77
N GLU A 60 7.44 -25.91 -9.40
CA GLU A 60 6.26 -26.32 -10.16
C GLU A 60 5.03 -25.44 -9.89
N THR A 61 5.17 -24.36 -9.10
CA THR A 61 4.12 -23.34 -8.96
C THR A 61 3.77 -22.80 -10.34
N GLU A 62 2.48 -22.83 -10.70
CA GLU A 62 2.06 -22.30 -11.99
C GLU A 62 2.43 -20.82 -12.11
N ARG A 63 3.01 -20.42 -13.25
CA ARG A 63 3.43 -19.02 -13.47
C ARG A 63 2.30 -18.01 -13.22
N LYS A 64 1.05 -18.37 -13.55
CA LYS A 64 -0.13 -17.53 -13.32
C LYS A 64 -0.34 -17.25 -11.83
N ASN A 65 -0.12 -18.25 -10.98
CA ASN A 65 -0.26 -18.13 -9.53
C ASN A 65 0.92 -17.34 -8.97
N ALA A 66 2.13 -17.61 -9.44
CA ALA A 66 3.34 -16.90 -9.01
C ALA A 66 3.27 -15.37 -9.21
N ILE A 67 2.46 -14.89 -10.14
CA ILE A 67 2.29 -13.46 -10.46
C ILE A 67 0.94 -12.85 -10.04
N ALA A 68 0.01 -13.64 -9.50
CA ALA A 68 -1.34 -13.14 -9.21
C ALA A 68 -1.98 -13.77 -7.95
N MET A 69 -1.17 -14.41 -7.09
CA MET A 69 -1.65 -15.01 -5.86
C MET A 69 -2.11 -13.93 -4.88
N PRO A 70 -3.39 -13.94 -4.46
CA PRO A 70 -3.88 -12.98 -3.48
C PRO A 70 -3.37 -13.32 -2.09
N GLU A 71 -3.12 -12.29 -1.27
CA GLU A 71 -2.95 -12.44 0.18
C GLU A 71 -1.91 -13.48 0.64
N PHE A 72 -0.82 -13.66 -0.09
CA PHE A 72 0.16 -14.72 0.21
C PHE A 72 0.73 -14.66 1.63
N PHE A 73 0.86 -13.46 2.22
CA PHE A 73 1.29 -13.29 3.62
C PHE A 73 0.42 -14.05 4.64
N ASN A 74 -0.86 -14.24 4.33
CA ASN A 74 -1.78 -14.99 5.18
C ASN A 74 -1.73 -16.51 4.94
N GLN A 75 -1.08 -16.96 3.87
CA GLN A 75 -1.00 -18.37 3.46
C GLN A 75 0.24 -19.08 4.03
N SER A 76 0.34 -20.40 3.78
CA SER A 76 1.51 -21.23 4.08
C SER A 76 2.27 -21.61 2.80
N HIS A 77 3.54 -21.99 2.96
CA HIS A 77 4.33 -22.60 1.89
C HIS A 77 5.33 -23.61 2.45
N LYS A 78 5.81 -24.52 1.60
CA LYS A 78 6.80 -25.56 1.97
C LYS A 78 8.17 -25.40 1.33
N ALA A 79 8.45 -24.22 0.77
CA ALA A 79 9.73 -23.93 0.11
C ALA A 79 10.96 -23.89 1.05
N ASN A 80 10.77 -23.97 2.37
CA ASN A 80 11.80 -23.95 3.43
C ASN A 80 12.78 -22.76 3.44
N LYS A 81 12.55 -21.75 2.60
CA LYS A 81 13.31 -20.49 2.47
C LYS A 81 12.43 -19.30 2.83
N TYR A 82 13.04 -18.13 3.02
CA TYR A 82 12.28 -16.89 3.06
C TYR A 82 11.72 -16.58 1.67
N VAL A 83 10.41 -16.39 1.57
CA VAL A 83 9.74 -16.00 0.33
C VAL A 83 9.42 -14.51 0.39
N VAL A 84 10.10 -13.73 -0.45
CA VAL A 84 9.92 -12.28 -0.58
C VAL A 84 8.95 -12.00 -1.71
N VAL A 85 7.84 -11.33 -1.40
CA VAL A 85 6.74 -11.07 -2.32
C VAL A 85 6.35 -9.59 -2.39
N GLY A 86 5.80 -9.20 -3.53
CA GLY A 86 5.05 -7.96 -3.70
C GLY A 86 3.58 -8.27 -3.97
N HIS A 87 3.02 -7.61 -4.98
CA HIS A 87 1.68 -7.83 -5.56
C HIS A 87 0.50 -7.40 -4.69
N TRP A 88 0.48 -7.85 -3.43
CA TRP A 88 -0.58 -7.52 -2.49
C TRP A 88 -0.14 -6.41 -1.53
N PRO A 89 -0.75 -5.21 -1.59
CA PRO A 89 -0.34 -4.08 -0.75
C PRO A 89 -0.37 -4.43 0.74
N VAL A 90 0.73 -4.17 1.43
CA VAL A 90 0.93 -4.51 2.85
C VAL A 90 -0.02 -3.77 3.80
N VAL A 91 -0.57 -2.65 3.35
CA VAL A 91 -1.60 -1.89 4.09
C VAL A 91 -2.81 -2.76 4.42
N ASN A 92 -3.14 -3.74 3.56
CA ASN A 92 -4.26 -4.65 3.76
C ASN A 92 -4.01 -5.67 4.89
N TYR A 93 -2.79 -5.78 5.42
CA TYR A 93 -2.44 -6.64 6.57
C TYR A 93 -2.39 -5.88 7.90
N SER A 94 -2.66 -4.57 7.89
CA SER A 94 -2.51 -3.72 9.07
C SER A 94 -3.77 -3.71 9.93
N GLU A 95 -3.63 -3.96 11.23
CA GLU A 95 -4.79 -3.97 12.15
C GLU A 95 -4.96 -2.64 12.90
N LYS A 96 -3.88 -2.06 13.43
CA LYS A 96 -3.96 -0.89 14.33
C LYS A 96 -4.08 0.45 13.61
N ALA A 97 -3.36 0.60 12.52
CA ALA A 97 -3.36 1.77 11.66
C ALA A 97 -2.82 1.33 10.29
N PRO A 98 -3.35 1.84 9.16
CA PRO A 98 -2.83 1.51 7.84
C PRO A 98 -1.33 1.79 7.77
N SER A 99 -0.55 0.77 7.39
CA SER A 99 0.90 0.85 7.26
C SER A 99 1.34 0.34 5.91
N ASN A 100 2.11 1.15 5.20
CA ASN A 100 2.68 0.80 3.89
C ASN A 100 4.09 0.19 4.01
N ASN A 101 4.53 -0.11 5.24
CA ASN A 101 5.83 -0.71 5.50
C ASN A 101 5.86 -2.21 5.21
N PRO A 102 7.03 -2.75 4.80
CA PRO A 102 7.21 -4.19 4.67
C PRO A 102 6.87 -4.94 5.96
N VAL A 103 6.21 -6.09 5.82
CA VAL A 103 5.84 -6.99 6.92
C VAL A 103 6.58 -8.32 6.81
N ILE A 104 6.94 -8.89 7.96
CA ILE A 104 7.76 -10.10 8.04
C ILE A 104 7.07 -11.08 9.00
N ASP A 105 6.76 -12.27 8.49
CA ASP A 105 6.40 -13.43 9.28
C ASP A 105 7.61 -14.37 9.32
N LYS A 106 8.27 -14.45 10.48
CA LYS A 106 9.48 -15.28 10.64
C LYS A 106 9.16 -16.76 10.77
N GLU A 107 7.96 -17.11 11.22
CA GLU A 107 7.55 -18.50 11.41
C GLU A 107 7.19 -19.11 10.06
N LYS A 108 6.37 -18.41 9.26
CA LYS A 108 6.04 -18.79 7.89
C LYS A 108 7.20 -18.56 6.92
N LYS A 109 8.16 -17.70 7.30
CA LYS A 109 9.24 -17.19 6.45
C LYS A 109 8.73 -16.40 5.24
N ILE A 110 7.76 -15.52 5.43
CA ILE A 110 7.21 -14.67 4.36
C ILE A 110 7.57 -13.21 4.63
N ILE A 111 8.01 -12.50 3.57
CA ILE A 111 8.31 -11.07 3.62
C ILE A 111 7.50 -10.40 2.50
N ALA A 112 6.50 -9.61 2.86
CA ALA A 112 5.72 -8.83 1.89
C ALA A 112 6.20 -7.38 1.86
N ILE A 113 6.50 -6.85 0.67
CA ILE A 113 7.15 -5.55 0.51
C ILE A 113 6.35 -4.55 -0.33
N ASP A 114 5.18 -4.93 -0.86
CA ASP A 114 4.39 -4.05 -1.72
C ASP A 114 3.77 -2.89 -0.92
N GLY A 115 4.35 -1.70 -1.02
CA GLY A 115 3.84 -0.49 -0.34
C GLY A 115 2.64 0.14 -1.04
N GLY A 116 2.07 -0.49 -2.07
CA GLY A 116 0.89 0.04 -2.78
C GLY A 116 1.18 1.25 -3.66
N ASN A 117 2.44 1.49 -4.04
CA ASN A 117 2.84 2.65 -4.85
C ASN A 117 1.97 2.79 -6.11
N ALA A 118 1.40 3.98 -6.33
CA ALA A 118 0.51 4.32 -7.45
C ALA A 118 -0.82 3.53 -7.53
N ILE A 119 -1.13 2.68 -6.54
CA ILE A 119 -2.39 1.93 -6.44
C ILE A 119 -3.20 2.36 -5.22
N LYS A 120 -2.52 2.61 -4.11
CA LYS A 120 -3.08 3.16 -2.87
C LYS A 120 -2.78 4.65 -2.83
N GLU A 121 -3.76 5.47 -2.42
CA GLU A 121 -3.58 6.92 -2.30
C GLU A 121 -2.35 7.25 -1.45
N ALA A 122 -2.24 6.65 -0.26
CA ALA A 122 -1.10 6.85 0.64
C ALA A 122 0.12 5.94 0.36
N GLY A 123 0.11 5.23 -0.77
CA GLY A 123 1.11 4.21 -1.09
C GLY A 123 2.55 4.75 -1.16
N GLN A 124 3.51 3.84 -1.05
CA GLN A 124 4.94 4.16 -1.12
C GLN A 124 5.72 3.11 -1.89
N LEU A 125 6.85 3.53 -2.47
CA LEU A 125 7.82 2.61 -3.06
C LEU A 125 8.78 2.14 -1.97
N ASN A 126 8.68 0.86 -1.62
CA ASN A 126 9.56 0.22 -0.64
C ASN A 126 10.83 -0.35 -1.28
N ALA A 127 11.93 -0.28 -0.53
CA ALA A 127 13.13 -1.06 -0.75
C ALA A 127 13.43 -1.86 0.52
N PHE A 128 13.33 -3.19 0.43
CA PHE A 128 13.68 -4.10 1.52
C PHE A 128 15.17 -4.43 1.45
N ILE A 129 15.84 -4.38 2.61
CA ILE A 129 17.29 -4.48 2.73
C ILE A 129 17.61 -5.71 3.58
N ILE A 130 18.31 -6.66 2.98
CA ILE A 130 18.83 -7.86 3.64
C ILE A 130 20.34 -7.67 3.80
N GLN A 131 20.79 -7.52 5.04
CA GLN A 131 22.21 -7.44 5.36
C GLN A 131 22.68 -8.77 5.98
N ARG A 132 23.43 -9.54 5.19
CA ARG A 132 24.08 -10.78 5.63
C ARG A 132 25.16 -10.48 6.66
N THR A 133 25.10 -11.13 7.82
CA THR A 133 26.18 -11.12 8.82
C THR A 133 26.63 -12.55 9.14
N SER A 134 27.74 -12.71 9.86
CA SER A 134 28.25 -14.03 10.25
C SER A 134 27.35 -14.78 11.23
N ALA A 135 26.43 -14.10 11.91
CA ALA A 135 25.52 -14.71 12.89
C ALA A 135 24.12 -14.97 12.29
N SER A 136 23.54 -13.95 11.64
CA SER A 136 22.23 -14.03 10.98
C SER A 136 22.02 -12.86 10.01
N ASP A 137 21.02 -12.98 9.15
CA ASP A 137 20.60 -11.86 8.31
C ASP A 137 19.88 -10.80 9.15
N LYS A 138 20.19 -9.53 8.91
CA LYS A 138 19.49 -8.37 9.48
C LYS A 138 18.56 -7.79 8.42
N PHE A 139 17.31 -7.60 8.81
CA PHE A 139 16.28 -7.03 7.96
C PHE A 139 16.03 -5.57 8.33
N SER A 140 16.03 -4.72 7.31
CA SER A 140 15.62 -3.32 7.39
C SER A 140 14.93 -2.92 6.09
N TYR A 141 14.41 -1.71 6.02
CA TYR A 141 13.82 -1.18 4.80
C TYR A 141 13.98 0.34 4.76
N THR A 142 13.78 0.89 3.58
CA THR A 142 13.59 2.33 3.34
C THR A 142 12.47 2.49 2.33
N TYR A 143 11.92 3.70 2.23
CA TYR A 143 10.86 3.99 1.28
C TYR A 143 10.96 5.40 0.74
N VAL A 144 10.22 5.67 -0.34
CA VAL A 144 9.94 7.01 -0.83
C VAL A 144 8.45 7.11 -1.18
N ASP A 145 7.87 8.28 -0.95
CA ASP A 145 6.54 8.66 -1.43
C ASP A 145 6.58 10.06 -2.06
N TYR A 146 5.45 10.50 -2.60
CA TYR A 146 5.35 11.77 -3.34
C TYR A 146 4.77 12.92 -2.51
N PHE A 147 4.46 12.69 -1.23
CA PHE A 147 3.77 13.68 -0.41
C PHE A 147 4.71 14.81 0.00
N PRO A 148 4.17 16.04 0.17
CA PRO A 148 4.94 17.12 0.77
C PRO A 148 5.28 16.79 2.23
N GLU A 149 6.47 17.19 2.65
CA GLU A 149 6.96 16.97 4.01
C GLU A 149 6.64 18.19 4.88
N TYR A 150 6.16 17.92 6.09
CA TYR A 150 5.83 18.91 7.10
C TYR A 150 6.58 18.60 8.40
N GLU A 151 6.93 19.64 9.13
CA GLU A 151 7.43 19.54 10.49
C GLU A 151 6.27 19.69 11.49
N VAL A 152 6.22 18.81 12.47
CA VAL A 152 5.27 18.87 13.58
C VAL A 152 5.73 19.93 14.58
N ILE A 153 4.88 20.93 14.88
CA ILE A 153 5.25 22.06 15.76
C ILE A 153 4.77 21.92 17.20
N ALA A 154 3.93 20.92 17.49
CA ALA A 154 3.42 20.60 18.82
C ALA A 154 3.18 19.10 18.97
N ASP A 155 3.35 18.58 20.19
CA ASP A 155 3.07 17.17 20.50
C ASP A 155 1.57 16.88 20.33
N PHE A 156 1.25 15.70 19.81
CA PHE A 156 -0.12 15.19 19.75
C PHE A 156 -0.14 13.73 20.20
N HIS A 157 -1.07 13.42 21.10
CA HIS A 157 -1.24 12.09 21.66
C HIS A 157 -2.49 11.45 21.06
N ALA A 158 -2.29 10.31 20.38
CA ALA A 158 -3.39 9.57 19.78
C ALA A 158 -4.35 9.03 20.83
N ASP A 159 -5.65 9.10 20.54
CA ASP A 159 -6.65 8.30 21.21
C ASP A 159 -6.45 6.82 20.83
N ALA A 160 -6.06 6.01 21.81
CA ALA A 160 -5.81 4.58 21.61
C ALA A 160 -7.06 3.80 21.18
N THR A 161 -8.27 4.37 21.31
CA THR A 161 -9.51 3.76 20.83
C THR A 161 -9.77 4.01 19.35
N MET A 162 -9.12 5.02 18.75
CA MET A 162 -9.19 5.29 17.32
C MET A 162 -8.10 4.48 16.60
N GLN A 163 -8.50 3.33 16.06
CA GLN A 163 -7.64 2.36 15.38
C GLN A 163 -8.27 1.86 14.07
N GLY A 164 -7.46 1.18 13.28
CA GLY A 164 -7.84 0.49 12.06
C GLY A 164 -7.95 1.41 10.86
N GLY A 165 -8.56 0.88 9.80
CA GLY A 165 -8.84 1.60 8.57
C GLY A 165 -9.90 0.88 7.75
N VAL A 166 -10.55 1.62 6.86
CA VAL A 166 -11.42 1.05 5.84
C VAL A 166 -10.62 0.99 4.56
N THR A 167 -10.13 -0.20 4.22
CA THR A 167 -9.24 -0.44 3.07
C THR A 167 -9.81 -1.52 2.17
N TYR A 168 -9.26 -1.64 0.95
CA TYR A 168 -9.54 -2.79 0.09
C TYR A 168 -9.38 -4.12 0.85
N PRO A 169 -10.23 -5.14 0.59
CA PRO A 169 -11.39 -5.13 -0.31
C PRO A 169 -12.71 -4.71 0.36
N HIS A 170 -12.68 -4.26 1.60
CA HIS A 170 -13.87 -4.15 2.47
C HIS A 170 -14.26 -2.69 2.74
N TYR A 171 -14.93 -2.08 1.76
CA TYR A 171 -15.27 -0.65 1.82
C TYR A 171 -16.64 -0.34 2.42
N TYR A 172 -17.52 -1.33 2.54
CA TYR A 172 -18.90 -1.10 2.93
C TYR A 172 -19.05 -0.91 4.44
N ILE A 173 -19.83 0.09 4.80
CA ILE A 173 -20.01 0.51 6.18
C ILE A 173 -21.49 0.73 6.51
N GLU A 174 -21.81 0.62 7.79
CA GLU A 174 -23.11 1.00 8.37
C GLU A 174 -22.88 2.16 9.35
N LEU A 175 -23.67 3.22 9.23
CA LEU A 175 -23.57 4.38 10.12
C LEU A 175 -24.21 4.04 11.48
N ILE A 176 -23.45 4.19 12.56
CA ILE A 176 -23.90 3.85 13.92
C ILE A 176 -24.16 5.11 14.74
N GLU A 177 -23.17 5.99 14.87
CA GLU A 177 -23.28 7.19 15.71
C GLU A 177 -22.50 8.36 15.10
N LYS A 178 -23.19 9.47 14.87
CA LYS A 178 -22.59 10.72 14.39
C LYS A 178 -21.87 11.42 15.55
N LYS A 179 -20.57 11.71 15.40
CA LYS A 179 -19.79 12.58 16.29
C LYS A 179 -19.56 13.93 15.60
N GLN A 180 -18.75 14.79 16.23
CA GLN A 180 -18.48 16.14 15.72
C GLN A 180 -17.72 16.13 14.39
N ASP A 181 -16.64 15.36 14.29
CA ASP A 181 -15.73 15.36 13.12
C ASP A 181 -15.67 14.00 12.41
N TYR A 182 -16.40 13.00 12.88
CA TYR A 182 -16.39 11.66 12.29
C TYR A 182 -17.69 10.95 12.64
N THR A 183 -17.94 9.82 11.98
CA THR A 183 -19.03 8.92 12.31
C THR A 183 -18.44 7.59 12.77
N ILE A 184 -18.95 7.05 13.88
CA ILE A 184 -18.69 5.66 14.24
C ILE A 184 -19.47 4.79 13.25
N CYS A 185 -18.75 3.96 12.53
CA CYS A 185 -19.29 3.09 11.51
C CYS A 185 -18.95 1.64 11.81
N ARG A 186 -19.84 0.71 11.47
CA ARG A 186 -19.53 -0.72 11.46
C ARG A 186 -19.11 -1.12 10.05
N GLN A 187 -17.91 -1.68 9.88
CA GLN A 187 -17.50 -2.30 8.62
C GLN A 187 -18.27 -3.62 8.44
N LYS A 188 -18.94 -3.81 7.30
CA LYS A 188 -19.89 -4.93 7.12
C LYS A 188 -19.22 -6.30 7.19
N GLU A 189 -18.04 -6.43 6.61
CA GLU A 189 -17.36 -7.71 6.43
C GLU A 189 -16.69 -8.20 7.72
N THR A 190 -16.12 -7.29 8.52
CA THR A 190 -15.41 -7.63 9.75
C THR A 190 -16.23 -7.41 11.03
N ASN A 191 -17.35 -6.68 10.94
CA ASN A 191 -18.14 -6.18 12.07
C ASN A 191 -17.39 -5.23 13.02
N THR A 192 -16.22 -4.73 12.61
CA THR A 192 -15.41 -3.80 13.41
C THR A 192 -16.06 -2.41 13.45
N LEU A 193 -16.03 -1.77 14.63
CA LEU A 193 -16.42 -0.37 14.78
C LEU A 193 -15.21 0.53 14.53
N LEU A 194 -15.34 1.47 13.59
CA LEU A 194 -14.28 2.34 13.12
C LEU A 194 -14.74 3.80 13.15
N SER A 195 -13.83 4.71 13.48
CA SER A 195 -14.07 6.16 13.42
C SER A 195 -13.77 6.67 12.01
N VAL A 196 -14.80 6.77 11.16
CA VAL A 196 -14.65 7.14 9.75
C VAL A 196 -14.91 8.62 9.58
N LYS A 197 -13.97 9.33 8.92
CA LYS A 197 -14.14 10.75 8.59
C LYS A 197 -15.34 10.96 7.67
N ASP A 198 -16.17 11.92 8.03
CA ASP A 198 -17.44 12.18 7.36
C ASP A 198 -17.26 12.53 5.88
N GLU A 199 -16.18 13.26 5.57
CA GLU A 199 -15.81 13.68 4.24
C GLU A 199 -15.45 12.52 3.32
N TYR A 200 -15.14 11.34 3.87
CA TYR A 200 -14.84 10.14 3.11
C TYR A 200 -16.04 9.22 2.92
N ILE A 201 -17.12 9.45 3.66
CA ILE A 201 -18.34 8.64 3.54
C ILE A 201 -19.08 9.02 2.26
N LYS A 202 -19.55 8.00 1.53
CA LYS A 202 -20.36 8.14 0.33
C LYS A 202 -21.55 7.21 0.42
N GLN A 203 -22.74 7.74 0.14
CA GLN A 203 -23.92 6.92 -0.10
C GLN A 203 -24.02 6.58 -1.60
N LEU A 204 -24.30 5.33 -1.91
CA LEU A 204 -24.57 4.86 -3.26
C LEU A 204 -26.06 5.02 -3.61
N ASP A 205 -26.40 4.96 -4.90
CA ASP A 205 -27.79 5.00 -5.37
C ASP A 205 -28.64 3.84 -4.81
N SER A 206 -28.00 2.73 -4.40
CA SER A 206 -28.65 1.62 -3.70
C SER A 206 -29.09 1.96 -2.27
N GLY A 207 -28.65 3.10 -1.74
CA GLY A 207 -28.85 3.52 -0.35
C GLY A 207 -27.76 3.05 0.61
N GLU A 208 -26.87 2.15 0.18
CA GLU A 208 -25.75 1.66 1.00
C GLU A 208 -24.65 2.71 1.17
N TYR A 209 -23.94 2.63 2.29
CA TYR A 209 -22.79 3.49 2.57
C TYR A 209 -21.47 2.75 2.32
N THR A 210 -20.51 3.49 1.76
CA THR A 210 -19.14 3.07 1.49
C THR A 210 -18.19 4.24 1.73
N VAL A 211 -16.89 4.01 1.69
CA VAL A 211 -15.88 5.09 1.66
C VAL A 211 -15.44 5.39 0.23
N LYS A 212 -15.01 6.63 -0.02
CA LYS A 212 -14.57 7.10 -1.34
C LYS A 212 -13.27 6.46 -1.81
N THR A 213 -12.39 6.13 -0.87
CA THR A 213 -11.07 5.53 -1.07
C THR A 213 -10.61 4.90 0.25
N ASP A 214 -9.46 4.22 0.24
CA ASP A 214 -8.80 3.73 1.44
C ASP A 214 -8.60 4.87 2.45
N ILE A 215 -8.95 4.62 3.71
CA ILE A 215 -8.84 5.64 4.76
C ILE A 215 -8.43 5.03 6.10
N SER A 216 -7.46 5.67 6.74
CA SER A 216 -7.15 5.45 8.16
C SER A 216 -8.32 5.86 9.05
N CYS A 217 -8.68 5.02 9.99
CA CYS A 217 -9.58 5.34 11.10
C CYS A 217 -8.80 5.55 12.40
N ALA A 218 -7.47 5.51 12.32
CA ALA A 218 -6.56 5.59 13.43
C ALA A 218 -6.07 7.02 13.67
N GLN A 219 -5.83 7.37 14.93
CA GLN A 219 -4.96 8.47 15.28
C GLN A 219 -3.54 7.95 15.52
N ILE A 220 -2.53 8.76 15.20
CA ILE A 220 -1.12 8.44 15.50
C ILE A 220 -0.50 9.53 16.34
N SER A 221 0.38 9.14 17.26
CA SER A 221 1.06 10.11 18.12
C SER A 221 2.26 10.70 17.38
N VAL A 222 2.45 12.01 17.55
CA VAL A 222 3.60 12.75 17.02
C VAL A 222 4.20 13.64 18.09
N LYS A 223 5.49 13.93 17.93
CA LYS A 223 6.23 14.86 18.78
C LYS A 223 6.64 16.07 17.97
N LYS A 224 6.78 17.20 18.66
CA LYS A 224 7.39 18.39 18.09
C LYS A 224 8.77 18.05 17.49
N GLY A 225 8.99 18.47 16.25
CA GLY A 225 10.19 18.21 15.46
C GLY A 225 10.14 16.92 14.63
N ASP A 226 9.08 16.11 14.75
CA ASP A 226 8.88 14.99 13.82
C ASP A 226 8.66 15.53 12.39
N ILE A 227 9.23 14.83 11.40
CA ILE A 227 8.97 15.07 9.99
C ILE A 227 7.96 14.04 9.49
N VAL A 228 6.90 14.51 8.84
CA VAL A 228 5.79 13.67 8.37
C VAL A 228 5.42 14.02 6.94
N SER A 229 4.91 13.03 6.21
CA SER A 229 4.26 13.23 4.92
C SER A 229 2.83 13.69 5.13
N PHE A 230 2.42 14.79 4.50
CA PHE A 230 1.05 15.30 4.58
C PHE A 230 0.19 14.72 3.44
N ILE A 231 -0.91 14.04 3.79
CA ILE A 231 -1.76 13.33 2.83
C ILE A 231 -3.01 14.15 2.49
N ASP A 232 -3.77 14.57 3.51
CA ASP A 232 -5.05 15.27 3.31
C ASP A 232 -5.38 16.20 4.47
N GLY A 233 -5.63 17.47 4.17
CA GLY A 233 -6.11 18.47 5.14
C GLY A 233 -7.47 19.07 4.78
N SER A 234 -8.24 18.43 3.90
CA SER A 234 -9.58 18.89 3.53
C SER A 234 -10.65 18.61 4.59
N CYS A 235 -10.36 17.72 5.54
CA CYS A 235 -11.29 17.27 6.57
C CYS A 235 -11.41 18.23 7.76
N SER A 236 -12.53 18.22 8.48
CA SER A 236 -12.71 19.00 9.71
C SER A 236 -11.83 18.50 10.86
N GLY A 237 -11.31 19.42 11.69
CA GLY A 237 -10.61 19.15 12.95
C GLY A 237 -9.24 18.47 12.85
N TYR A 238 -8.97 17.70 11.80
CA TYR A 238 -7.82 16.82 11.69
C TYR A 238 -7.16 16.88 10.31
N ASP A 239 -5.84 16.64 10.29
CA ASP A 239 -5.05 16.40 9.09
C ASP A 239 -4.64 14.92 9.05
N LEU A 240 -4.76 14.29 7.88
CA LEU A 240 -4.23 12.95 7.63
C LEU A 240 -2.75 13.07 7.26
N ILE A 241 -1.92 12.37 8.02
CA ILE A 241 -0.49 12.33 7.78
C ILE A 241 -0.02 10.88 7.66
N LYS A 242 1.21 10.73 7.17
CA LYS A 242 1.98 9.50 7.26
C LYS A 242 3.32 9.76 7.94
N LYS A 243 3.56 9.03 9.02
CA LYS A 243 4.82 9.06 9.77
C LYS A 243 5.43 7.67 9.77
N ASP A 244 6.69 7.57 9.33
CA ASP A 244 7.43 6.31 9.25
C ASP A 244 6.62 5.20 8.53
N GLY A 245 5.94 5.56 7.42
CA GLY A 245 5.11 4.65 6.63
C GLY A 245 3.73 4.31 7.20
N VAL A 246 3.36 4.83 8.37
CA VAL A 246 2.06 4.59 9.04
C VAL A 246 1.15 5.82 8.92
N GLU A 247 -0.09 5.59 8.51
CA GLU A 247 -1.10 6.61 8.29
C GLU A 247 -1.96 6.85 9.52
N GLY A 248 -2.26 8.12 9.83
CA GLY A 248 -3.22 8.45 10.86
C GLY A 248 -3.54 9.93 10.98
N TRP A 249 -4.62 10.19 11.70
CA TRP A 249 -5.12 11.54 11.93
C TRP A 249 -4.40 12.20 13.11
N ILE A 250 -4.09 13.48 12.93
CA ILE A 250 -3.61 14.38 13.98
C ILE A 250 -4.44 15.66 13.98
N GLU A 251 -4.50 16.36 15.11
CA GLU A 251 -5.24 17.63 15.19
C GLU A 251 -4.69 18.67 14.20
N LYS A 252 -5.57 19.49 13.63
CA LYS A 252 -5.17 20.60 12.77
C LYS A 252 -4.34 21.65 13.49
N GLY A 253 -3.51 22.34 12.71
CA GLY A 253 -2.77 23.52 13.19
C GLY A 253 -1.46 23.18 13.90
N ILE A 254 -1.02 21.92 13.86
CA ILE A 254 0.26 21.47 14.43
C ILE A 254 1.30 21.10 13.37
N LEU A 255 1.08 21.47 12.11
CA LEU A 255 1.99 21.22 10.99
C LEU A 255 2.46 22.52 10.33
N VAL A 256 3.73 22.56 9.93
CA VAL A 256 4.30 23.60 9.07
C VAL A 256 5.02 22.99 7.88
N GLU A 257 4.76 23.49 6.67
CA GLU A 257 5.35 22.95 5.44
C GLU A 257 6.86 23.19 5.42
N ILE A 258 7.63 22.15 5.09
CA ILE A 258 9.08 22.30 4.91
C ILE A 258 9.31 22.80 3.50
N GLU A 259 9.66 24.07 3.36
CA GLU A 259 10.08 24.61 2.07
C GLU A 259 11.33 23.87 1.58
N LYS A 260 11.15 22.96 0.63
CA LYS A 260 12.29 22.36 -0.08
C LYS A 260 13.00 23.49 -0.81
N THR A 261 14.17 23.89 -0.31
CA THR A 261 15.08 24.75 -1.07
C THR A 261 15.30 24.04 -2.40
N LYS A 262 14.73 24.57 -3.50
CA LYS A 262 14.84 23.97 -4.82
C LYS A 262 16.32 23.84 -5.16
N LYS A 263 16.92 22.66 -4.91
CA LYS A 263 18.14 22.25 -5.58
C LYS A 263 17.73 22.12 -7.04
N LYS A 264 18.02 23.18 -7.82
CA LYS A 264 18.04 23.14 -9.27
C LYS A 264 18.86 21.91 -9.65
N ILE A 265 18.20 20.82 -10.00
CA ILE A 265 18.83 19.74 -10.74
C ILE A 265 19.10 20.37 -12.11
N PHE A 266 20.38 20.54 -12.42
CA PHE A 266 20.83 21.11 -13.68
C PHE A 266 20.26 20.28 -14.85
N SER A 267 19.88 21.03 -15.89
CA SER A 267 19.43 20.59 -17.21
C SER A 267 20.30 19.49 -17.84
#